data_AF-A0A936W1Q5-F1
#
_entry.id   AF-A0A936W1Q5-F1
#
_cell.length_a   1.000
_cell.length_b   1.000
_cell.length_c   1.000
_cell.angle_alpha   90.00
_cell.angle_beta   90.00
_cell.angle_gamma   90.00
#
_symmetry.space_group_name_H-M   'P 1'
#
loop_
_entity.id
_entity.type
_entity.pdbx_description
1 polymer ?
#
loop_
_entity_poly.entity_id
_entity_poly.type
_entity_poly.pdbx_seq_one_letter_code
_entity_poly.pdbx_strand_id
1 'polypeptide(L)'
;MKRILKWIGIIVLSLVAVLLLVSWVLSRSFLKEFDKVYEVDVASINIPSDSASLERGRQLSVSCRNCHDVDLAGKVFFDDPTIGTLPSSNLTRAKGSETEGYTDLDFIRALRHGLNKKGNALMVMPSDSYSHLSDEDLGCLIAYVKTLPAIERKFAPRKFNYTAQVMAGAGLFGELFPYNMIDHKKASKVVAPPMADTPEYGHYVASLEVVLPVMAKTLAAANHLIRFLRRCPIFLKAEIQVNGPRSSLNKSSGQE
;
A
#
# COMPACT_ATOMS: atom_id res chain seq x y z
N MET A 1 -18.94 -44.48 -35.14
CA MET A 1 -19.51 -43.44 -34.25
C MET A 1 -19.27 -43.69 -32.75
N LYS A 2 -19.61 -44.86 -32.17
CA LYS A 2 -19.43 -45.13 -30.71
C LYS A 2 -17.98 -44.99 -30.19
N ARG A 3 -16.95 -45.30 -30.98
CA ARG A 3 -15.54 -45.11 -30.59
C ARG A 3 -15.14 -43.63 -30.49
N ILE A 4 -15.56 -42.81 -31.45
CA ILE A 4 -15.28 -41.36 -31.47
C ILE A 4 -15.94 -40.69 -30.27
N LEU A 5 -17.20 -41.02 -29.96
CA LEU A 5 -17.90 -40.47 -28.80
C LEU A 5 -17.21 -40.81 -27.47
N LYS A 6 -16.65 -42.02 -27.34
CA LYS A 6 -15.85 -42.41 -26.16
C LYS A 6 -14.58 -41.58 -26.01
N TRP A 7 -13.84 -41.36 -27.09
CA TRP A 7 -12.63 -40.54 -27.05
C TRP A 7 -12.93 -39.08 -26.76
N ILE A 8 -13.98 -38.51 -27.37
CA ILE A 8 -14.45 -37.16 -27.04
C ILE A 8 -14.80 -37.06 -25.55
N GLY A 9 -15.55 -38.04 -25.02
CA GLY A 9 -15.89 -38.07 -23.59
C GLY A 9 -14.66 -38.11 -22.68
N ILE A 10 -13.67 -38.94 -23.01
CA ILE A 10 -12.41 -39.04 -22.25
C ILE A 10 -11.64 -37.71 -22.30
N ILE A 11 -11.54 -37.09 -23.47
CA ILE A 11 -10.83 -35.81 -23.65
C ILE A 11 -11.51 -34.70 -22.83
N VAL A 12 -12.84 -34.58 -22.92
CA VAL A 12 -13.59 -33.57 -22.17
C VAL A 12 -13.47 -33.81 -20.66
N LEU A 13 -13.60 -35.05 -20.20
CA LEU A 13 -13.46 -35.38 -18.78
C LEU A 13 -12.04 -35.08 -18.27
N SER A 14 -11.02 -35.44 -19.05
CA SER A 14 -9.62 -35.14 -18.74
C SER A 14 -9.39 -33.64 -18.64
N LEU A 15 -9.90 -32.86 -19.59
CA LEU A 15 -9.78 -31.40 -19.58
C LEU A 15 -10.44 -30.78 -18.35
N VAL A 16 -11.65 -31.22 -18.00
CA VAL A 16 -12.35 -30.76 -16.80
C VAL A 16 -11.57 -31.14 -15.53
N ALA A 17 -11.03 -32.35 -15.44
CA ALA A 17 -10.22 -32.78 -14.31
C ALA A 17 -8.96 -31.92 -14.14
N VAL A 18 -8.28 -31.60 -15.24
CA VAL A 18 -7.12 -30.69 -15.22
C VAL A 18 -7.52 -29.29 -14.77
N LEU A 19 -8.63 -28.75 -15.28
CA LEU A 19 -9.13 -27.43 -14.86
C LEU A 19 -9.46 -27.37 -13.37
N LEU A 20 -10.11 -28.40 -12.83
CA LEU A 20 -10.41 -28.50 -11.41
C LEU A 20 -9.13 -28.62 -10.56
N LEU A 21 -8.15 -29.41 -11.02
CA LEU A 21 -6.86 -29.55 -10.34
C LEU A 21 -6.10 -28.21 -10.31
N VAL A 22 -6.01 -27.51 -11.44
CA VAL A 22 -5.35 -26.18 -11.52
C VAL A 22 -6.05 -25.18 -10.61
N SER A 23 -7.39 -25.12 -10.67
CA SER A 23 -8.19 -24.26 -9.81
C SER A 23 -7.92 -24.54 -8.32
N TRP A 24 -7.89 -25.83 -7.94
CA TRP A 24 -7.59 -26.22 -6.56
C TRP A 24 -6.18 -25.82 -6.14
N VAL A 25 -5.17 -26.05 -6.98
CA VAL A 25 -3.77 -25.65 -6.70
C VAL A 25 -3.64 -24.13 -6.52
N LEU A 26 -4.31 -23.33 -7.35
CA LEU A 26 -4.28 -21.87 -7.24
C LEU A 26 -4.95 -21.38 -5.94
N SER A 27 -6.16 -21.88 -5.63
CA SER A 27 -6.85 -21.57 -4.37
C SER A 27 -5.98 -21.95 -3.16
N ARG A 28 -5.36 -23.14 -3.17
CA ARG A 28 -4.50 -23.60 -2.07
C ARG A 28 -3.21 -22.77 -1.94
N SER A 29 -2.62 -22.36 -3.06
CA SER A 29 -1.46 -21.47 -3.06
C SER A 29 -1.78 -20.14 -2.37
N PHE A 30 -2.93 -19.54 -2.68
CA PHE A 30 -3.39 -18.31 -2.04
C PHE A 30 -3.68 -18.49 -0.54
N LEU A 31 -4.44 -19.53 -0.18
CA LEU A 31 -4.79 -19.76 1.23
C LEU A 31 -3.56 -20.04 2.10
N LYS A 32 -2.55 -20.71 1.55
CA LYS A 32 -1.30 -21.00 2.25
C LYS A 32 -0.53 -19.74 2.63
N GLU A 33 -0.71 -18.63 1.91
CA GLU A 33 -0.01 -17.37 2.21
C GLU A 33 -0.37 -16.84 3.61
N PHE A 34 -1.60 -17.05 4.06
CA PHE A 34 -2.04 -16.60 5.39
C PHE A 34 -1.43 -17.39 6.55
N ASP A 35 -1.00 -18.61 6.31
CA ASP A 35 -0.42 -19.49 7.33
C ASP A 35 1.11 -19.34 7.41
N LYS A 36 1.72 -18.65 6.45
CA LYS A 36 3.16 -18.38 6.48
C LYS A 36 3.49 -17.44 7.64
N VAL A 37 4.58 -17.77 8.33
CA VAL A 37 5.17 -16.96 9.39
C VAL A 37 6.56 -16.54 8.93
N TYR A 38 6.81 -15.24 8.97
CA TYR A 38 8.06 -14.63 8.61
C TYR A 38 8.77 -14.12 9.86
N GLU A 39 10.07 -14.38 9.94
CA GLU A 39 10.93 -13.85 10.99
C GLU A 39 11.74 -12.70 10.43
N VAL A 40 11.66 -11.55 11.11
CA VAL A 40 12.41 -10.35 10.77
C VAL A 40 12.98 -9.75 12.04
N ASP A 41 14.24 -9.30 11.97
CA ASP A 41 14.87 -8.55 13.04
C ASP A 41 14.28 -7.14 13.08
N VAL A 42 13.43 -6.89 14.09
CA VAL A 42 12.78 -5.60 14.28
C VAL A 42 13.66 -4.71 15.15
N ALA A 43 14.17 -3.62 14.58
CA ALA A 43 14.91 -2.62 15.34
C ALA A 43 13.98 -1.85 16.28
N SER A 44 14.40 -1.65 17.54
CA SER A 44 13.71 -0.75 18.45
C SER A 44 13.95 0.70 18.06
N ILE A 45 12.90 1.52 18.14
CA ILE A 45 12.97 2.98 17.93
C ILE A 45 12.47 3.71 19.20
N ASN A 46 12.77 5.01 19.29
CA ASN A 46 12.24 5.84 20.37
C ASN A 46 10.74 6.09 20.15
N ILE A 47 9.92 5.85 21.19
CA ILE A 47 8.48 6.17 21.17
C ILE A 47 8.26 7.39 22.07
N PRO A 48 8.11 8.60 21.50
CA PRO A 48 7.95 9.81 22.29
C PRO A 48 6.57 9.86 22.98
N SER A 49 6.42 10.78 23.94
CA SER A 49 5.17 10.98 24.69
C SER A 49 4.77 12.44 24.90
N ASP A 50 5.57 13.38 24.38
CA ASP A 50 5.26 14.80 24.45
C ASP A 50 4.10 15.18 23.49
N SER A 51 3.49 16.33 23.75
CA SER A 51 2.31 16.78 23.01
C SER A 51 2.58 17.04 21.52
N ALA A 52 3.78 17.49 21.16
CA ALA A 52 4.12 17.78 19.77
C ALA A 52 4.24 16.47 18.97
N SER A 53 4.88 15.46 19.55
CA SER A 53 4.97 14.12 18.96
C SER A 53 3.61 13.44 18.81
N LEU A 54 2.72 13.58 19.79
CA LEU A 54 1.36 13.03 19.70
C LEU A 54 0.54 13.72 18.60
N GLU A 55 0.66 15.05 18.44
CA GLU A 55 0.00 15.79 17.36
C GLU A 55 0.55 15.38 16.00
N ARG A 56 1.87 15.20 15.87
CA ARG A 56 2.49 14.67 14.66
C ARG A 56 1.97 13.27 14.32
N GLY A 57 1.90 12.38 15.31
CA GLY A 57 1.32 11.05 15.16
C GLY A 57 -0.14 11.08 14.71
N ARG A 58 -0.94 12.00 15.27
CA ARG A 58 -2.33 12.23 14.86
C ARG A 58 -2.44 12.60 13.38
N GLN A 59 -1.57 13.50 12.89
CA GLN A 59 -1.54 13.93 11.50
C GLN A 59 -1.16 12.78 10.55
N LEU A 60 -0.16 11.97 10.92
CA LEU A 60 0.24 10.78 10.15
C LEU A 60 -0.86 9.70 10.12
N SER A 61 -1.64 9.59 11.20
CA SER A 61 -2.73 8.60 11.32
C SER A 61 -3.92 8.84 10.39
N VAL A 62 -4.02 10.01 9.75
CA VAL A 62 -5.15 10.36 8.87
C VAL A 62 -5.33 9.32 7.77
N SER A 63 -4.23 8.85 7.18
CA SER A 63 -4.24 7.82 6.14
C SER A 63 -4.80 6.47 6.62
N CYS A 64 -4.57 6.11 7.90
CA CYS A 64 -5.04 4.86 8.48
C CYS A 64 -6.58 4.79 8.53
N ARG A 65 -7.25 5.94 8.69
CA ARG A 65 -8.71 6.04 8.83
C ARG A 65 -9.47 5.60 7.58
N ASN A 66 -8.83 5.68 6.41
CA ASN A 66 -9.42 5.22 5.15
C ASN A 66 -9.81 3.74 5.22
N CYS A 67 -9.00 2.92 5.89
CA CYS A 67 -9.23 1.50 6.04
C CYS A 67 -9.73 1.12 7.44
N HIS A 68 -9.22 1.75 8.49
CA HIS A 68 -9.49 1.41 9.90
C HIS A 68 -10.62 2.23 10.54
N ASP A 69 -11.39 2.98 9.74
CA ASP A 69 -12.45 3.88 10.19
C ASP A 69 -11.93 5.13 10.92
N VAL A 70 -12.80 6.13 11.11
CA VAL A 70 -12.46 7.45 11.65
C VAL A 70 -11.94 7.40 13.10
N ASP A 71 -12.39 6.40 13.85
CA ASP A 71 -12.00 6.13 15.24
C ASP A 71 -10.88 5.09 15.36
N LEU A 72 -10.37 4.59 14.23
CA LEU A 72 -9.33 3.56 14.14
C LEU A 72 -9.72 2.22 14.81
N ALA A 73 -11.01 2.00 15.08
CA ALA A 73 -11.53 0.76 15.67
C ALA A 73 -11.90 -0.30 14.62
N GLY A 74 -11.52 -0.08 13.36
CA GLY A 74 -11.78 -0.96 12.23
C GLY A 74 -13.19 -0.80 11.65
N LYS A 75 -13.39 -1.33 10.45
CA LYS A 75 -14.67 -1.44 9.75
C LYS A 75 -14.66 -2.66 8.83
N VAL A 76 -15.82 -3.02 8.30
CA VAL A 76 -15.88 -3.92 7.14
C VAL A 76 -15.33 -3.14 5.94
N PHE A 77 -14.05 -3.36 5.63
CA PHE A 77 -13.33 -2.61 4.62
C PHE A 77 -13.83 -2.96 3.21
N PHE A 78 -14.12 -4.23 2.99
CA PHE A 78 -14.64 -4.74 1.73
C PHE A 78 -15.67 -5.84 2.00
N ASP A 79 -16.81 -5.76 1.33
CA ASP A 79 -17.86 -6.79 1.38
C ASP A 79 -18.52 -6.89 0.01
N ASP A 80 -18.22 -7.97 -0.71
CA ASP A 80 -18.77 -8.25 -2.03
C ASP A 80 -19.22 -9.72 -2.09
N PRO A 81 -20.49 -10.02 -2.43
CA PRO A 81 -20.98 -11.39 -2.46
C PRO A 81 -20.29 -12.31 -3.45
N THR A 82 -19.65 -11.78 -4.49
CA THR A 82 -18.93 -12.55 -5.51
C THR A 82 -17.49 -12.84 -5.08
N ILE A 83 -16.84 -11.90 -4.39
CA ILE A 83 -15.45 -12.01 -3.96
C ILE A 83 -15.34 -12.53 -2.52
N GLY A 84 -15.99 -11.87 -1.58
CA GLY A 84 -15.93 -12.16 -0.16
C GLY A 84 -15.95 -10.91 0.73
N THR A 85 -15.68 -11.12 2.01
CA THR A 85 -15.65 -10.07 3.04
C THR A 85 -14.25 -9.97 3.64
N LEU A 86 -13.73 -8.75 3.75
CA LEU A 86 -12.46 -8.43 4.38
C LEU A 86 -12.68 -7.27 5.38
N PRO A 87 -12.67 -7.54 6.69
CA PRO A 87 -12.63 -6.49 7.69
C PRO A 87 -11.22 -5.91 7.83
N SER A 88 -11.14 -4.66 8.27
CA SER A 88 -9.89 -4.08 8.79
C SER A 88 -9.78 -4.33 10.29
N SER A 89 -8.54 -4.40 10.79
CA SER A 89 -8.26 -4.62 12.20
C SER A 89 -8.68 -3.44 13.08
N ASN A 90 -9.06 -3.72 14.31
CA ASN A 90 -9.26 -2.72 15.33
C ASN A 90 -7.89 -2.33 15.91
N LEU A 91 -7.44 -1.10 15.63
CA LEU A 91 -6.13 -0.61 16.06
C LEU A 91 -6.12 -0.14 17.51
N THR A 92 -7.29 0.08 18.11
CA THR A 92 -7.40 0.43 19.54
C THR A 92 -7.04 -0.77 20.40
N ARG A 93 -6.51 -0.52 21.59
CA ARG A 93 -6.08 -1.59 22.53
C ARG A 93 -7.24 -2.17 23.35
N ALA A 94 -8.41 -2.25 22.73
CA ALA A 94 -9.62 -2.80 23.35
C ALA A 94 -9.51 -4.32 23.54
N LYS A 95 -10.32 -4.85 24.45
CA LYS A 95 -10.33 -6.28 24.75
C LYS A 95 -10.78 -7.09 23.54
N GLY A 96 -9.95 -8.06 23.14
CA GLY A 96 -10.15 -8.90 21.97
C GLY A 96 -9.95 -8.20 20.63
N SER A 97 -9.37 -7.00 20.60
CA SER A 97 -8.86 -6.40 19.36
C SER A 97 -7.58 -7.10 18.91
N GLU A 98 -7.21 -6.90 17.65
CA GLU A 98 -5.94 -7.42 17.12
C GLU A 98 -4.72 -6.80 17.82
N THR A 99 -4.87 -5.60 18.43
CA THR A 99 -3.78 -4.85 19.07
C THR A 99 -3.84 -4.81 20.61
N GLU A 100 -4.76 -5.51 21.27
CA GLU A 100 -4.96 -5.52 22.75
C GLU A 100 -3.63 -5.60 23.54
N GLY A 101 -2.71 -6.44 23.08
CA GLY A 101 -1.39 -6.66 23.69
C GLY A 101 -0.22 -6.38 22.76
N TYR A 102 -0.36 -5.47 21.78
CA TYR A 102 0.76 -5.07 20.93
C TYR A 102 1.80 -4.29 21.73
N THR A 103 3.05 -4.71 21.62
CA THR A 103 4.23 -3.96 22.06
C THR A 103 4.66 -2.95 21.00
N ASP A 104 5.61 -2.08 21.33
CA ASP A 104 6.18 -1.14 20.36
C ASP A 104 6.80 -1.88 19.17
N LEU A 105 7.51 -2.99 19.43
CA LEU A 105 8.06 -3.85 18.38
C LEU A 105 6.97 -4.49 17.52
N ASP A 106 5.80 -4.81 18.06
CA ASP A 106 4.69 -5.36 17.27
C ASP A 106 4.09 -4.31 16.33
N PHE A 107 3.99 -3.05 16.78
CA PHE A 107 3.56 -1.96 15.92
C PHE A 107 4.60 -1.64 14.84
N ILE A 108 5.89 -1.60 15.19
CA ILE A 108 6.97 -1.42 14.21
C ILE A 108 6.92 -2.55 13.18
N ARG A 109 6.79 -3.81 13.64
CA ARG A 109 6.66 -4.98 12.76
C ARG A 109 5.49 -4.83 11.78
N ALA A 110 4.33 -4.39 12.26
CA ALA A 110 3.14 -4.19 11.43
C ALA A 110 3.33 -3.08 10.39
N LEU A 111 3.78 -1.89 10.82
CA LEU A 111 3.87 -0.72 9.96
C LEU A 111 5.05 -0.81 8.98
N ARG A 112 6.20 -1.29 9.44
CA ARG A 112 7.45 -1.26 8.68
C ARG A 112 7.71 -2.51 7.85
N HIS A 113 7.26 -3.65 8.35
CA HIS A 113 7.47 -4.94 7.68
C HIS A 113 6.16 -5.54 7.14
N GLY A 114 4.99 -4.98 7.45
CA GLY A 114 3.73 -5.53 6.99
C GLY A 114 3.43 -6.90 7.60
N LEU A 115 3.85 -7.14 8.83
CA LEU A 115 3.64 -8.40 9.54
C LEU A 115 2.87 -8.19 10.85
N ASN A 116 1.90 -9.04 11.16
CA ASN A 116 1.21 -9.00 12.45
C ASN A 116 2.14 -9.45 13.60
N LYS A 117 1.65 -9.40 14.85
CA LYS A 117 2.40 -9.88 16.03
C LYS A 117 2.90 -11.33 15.93
N LYS A 118 2.22 -12.19 15.16
CA LYS A 118 2.59 -13.58 14.94
C LYS A 118 3.55 -13.79 13.75
N GLY A 119 3.91 -12.73 13.04
CA GLY A 119 4.76 -12.79 11.84
C GLY A 119 4.02 -13.16 10.55
N ASN A 120 2.69 -13.19 10.53
CA ASN A 120 1.95 -13.39 9.28
C ASN A 120 1.84 -12.07 8.50
N ALA A 121 1.95 -12.15 7.18
CA ALA A 121 1.82 -10.97 6.32
C ALA A 121 0.42 -10.35 6.40
N LEU A 122 0.40 -9.02 6.53
CA LEU A 122 -0.80 -8.21 6.52
C LEU A 122 -1.25 -8.02 5.08
N MET A 123 -2.51 -8.36 4.83
CA MET A 123 -3.11 -8.26 3.51
C MET A 123 -3.65 -6.83 3.29
N VAL A 124 -3.39 -6.25 2.11
CA VAL A 124 -3.90 -4.95 1.64
C VAL A 124 -3.43 -3.72 2.43
N MET A 125 -2.91 -3.88 3.65
CA MET A 125 -2.32 -2.79 4.43
C MET A 125 -1.04 -2.26 3.75
N PRO A 126 -0.96 -0.96 3.35
CA PRO A 126 0.11 -0.39 2.52
C PRO A 126 1.42 -0.18 3.30
N SER A 127 1.97 -1.27 3.80
CA SER A 127 3.16 -1.29 4.66
C SER A 127 4.44 -0.96 3.88
N ASP A 128 4.43 -1.16 2.56
CA ASP A 128 5.49 -0.71 1.67
C ASP A 128 5.68 0.81 1.74
N SER A 129 4.59 1.57 1.78
CA SER A 129 4.64 3.03 1.93
C SER A 129 5.09 3.44 3.33
N TYR A 130 4.56 2.77 4.37
CA TYR A 130 4.94 3.05 5.76
C TYR A 130 6.37 2.61 6.11
N SER A 131 6.97 1.67 5.36
CA SER A 131 8.35 1.24 5.54
C SER A 131 9.37 2.37 5.31
N HIS A 132 8.95 3.45 4.63
CA HIS A 132 9.76 4.63 4.35
C HIS A 132 9.58 5.76 5.37
N LEU A 133 8.67 5.62 6.35
CA LEU A 133 8.58 6.58 7.45
C LEU A 133 9.88 6.55 8.26
N SER A 134 10.41 7.72 8.58
CA SER A 134 11.53 7.83 9.52
C SER A 134 11.20 7.22 10.87
N ASP A 135 12.23 6.80 11.60
CA ASP A 135 12.08 6.22 12.94
C ASP A 135 11.38 7.21 13.90
N GLU A 136 11.58 8.51 13.71
CA GLU A 136 10.93 9.56 14.51
C GLU A 136 9.43 9.70 14.19
N ASP A 137 9.08 9.77 12.90
CA ASP A 137 7.67 9.83 12.49
C ASP A 137 6.91 8.55 12.80
N LEU A 138 7.56 7.39 12.61
CA LEU A 138 7.01 6.11 13.00
C LEU A 138 6.80 6.04 14.51
N GLY A 139 7.76 6.51 15.30
CA GLY A 139 7.63 6.62 16.75
C GLY A 139 6.44 7.50 17.16
N CYS A 140 6.29 8.68 16.53
CA CYS A 140 5.15 9.57 16.75
C CYS A 140 3.80 8.91 16.42
N LEU A 141 3.71 8.22 15.27
CA LEU A 141 2.50 7.51 14.85
C LEU A 141 2.12 6.42 15.85
N ILE A 142 3.09 5.61 16.29
CA ILE A 142 2.87 4.55 17.28
C ILE A 142 2.46 5.14 18.62
N ALA A 143 3.11 6.22 19.06
CA ALA A 143 2.77 6.93 20.29
C ALA A 143 1.29 7.36 20.27
N TYR A 144 0.84 8.00 19.18
CA TYR A 144 -0.55 8.40 19.01
C TYR A 144 -1.52 7.21 18.97
N VAL A 145 -1.22 6.14 18.24
CA VAL A 145 -2.09 4.94 18.19
C VAL A 145 -2.25 4.32 19.58
N LYS A 146 -1.22 4.38 20.43
CA LYS A 146 -1.29 3.89 21.81
C LYS A 146 -2.14 4.75 22.76
N THR A 147 -2.45 6.00 22.40
CA THR A 147 -3.33 6.88 23.21
C THR A 147 -4.81 6.78 22.82
N LEU A 148 -5.13 6.03 21.76
CA LEU A 148 -6.51 5.88 21.30
C LEU A 148 -7.40 5.29 22.40
N PRO A 149 -8.65 5.79 22.54
CA PRO A 149 -9.61 5.20 23.46
C PRO A 149 -9.89 3.75 23.04
N ALA A 150 -9.98 2.85 24.02
CA ALA A 150 -10.35 1.46 23.77
C ALA A 150 -11.80 1.38 23.31
N ILE A 151 -12.03 0.94 22.08
CA ILE A 151 -13.36 0.73 21.50
C ILE A 151 -13.51 -0.75 21.20
N GLU A 152 -14.43 -1.43 21.91
CA GLU A 152 -14.74 -2.84 21.65
C GLU A 152 -15.58 -2.97 20.38
N ARG A 153 -14.91 -3.28 19.28
CA ARG A 153 -15.53 -3.60 17.99
C ARG A 153 -14.89 -4.85 17.42
N LYS A 154 -15.71 -5.83 17.06
CA LYS A 154 -15.29 -7.11 16.47
C LYS A 154 -16.02 -7.34 15.17
N PHE A 155 -15.31 -7.92 14.22
CA PHE A 155 -15.85 -8.27 12.92
C PHE A 155 -15.81 -9.78 12.71
N ALA A 156 -16.67 -10.28 11.82
CA ALA A 156 -16.55 -11.65 11.34
C ALA A 156 -15.18 -11.83 10.66
N PRO A 157 -14.54 -13.00 10.79
CA PRO A 157 -13.27 -13.27 10.12
C PRO A 157 -13.37 -13.06 8.61
N ARG A 158 -12.26 -12.65 7.99
CA ARG A 158 -12.15 -12.57 6.53
C ARG A 158 -12.60 -13.87 5.87
N LYS A 159 -13.34 -13.77 4.77
CA LYS A 159 -13.84 -14.92 4.03
C LYS A 159 -13.80 -14.60 2.54
N PHE A 160 -13.10 -15.42 1.77
CA PHE A 160 -13.06 -15.34 0.32
C PHE A 160 -13.79 -16.53 -0.29
N ASN A 161 -14.62 -16.28 -1.30
CA ASN A 161 -15.25 -17.34 -2.07
C ASN A 161 -14.20 -18.11 -2.88
N TYR A 162 -14.52 -19.33 -3.27
CA TYR A 162 -13.58 -20.19 -4.00
C TYR A 162 -13.08 -19.52 -5.29
N THR A 163 -13.97 -18.89 -6.06
CA THR A 163 -13.59 -18.14 -7.27
C THR A 163 -12.57 -17.05 -6.96
N ALA A 164 -12.78 -16.26 -5.90
CA ALA A 164 -11.84 -15.22 -5.49
C ALA A 164 -10.49 -15.80 -5.06
N GLN A 165 -10.47 -16.94 -4.35
CA GLN A 165 -9.24 -17.61 -3.97
C GLN A 165 -8.44 -18.06 -5.21
N VAL A 166 -9.12 -18.59 -6.22
CA VAL A 166 -8.49 -19.00 -7.50
C VAL A 166 -7.94 -17.78 -8.23
N MET A 167 -8.72 -16.71 -8.34
CA MET A 167 -8.29 -15.45 -8.98
C MET A 167 -7.08 -14.84 -8.25
N ALA A 168 -7.11 -14.81 -6.92
CA ALA A 168 -6.00 -14.33 -6.11
C ALA A 168 -4.76 -15.20 -6.26
N GLY A 169 -4.92 -16.52 -6.25
CA GLY A 169 -3.82 -17.47 -6.49
C GLY A 169 -3.21 -17.36 -7.89
N ALA A 170 -4.00 -16.91 -8.87
CA ALA A 170 -3.54 -16.59 -10.22
C ALA A 170 -2.97 -15.16 -10.37
N GLY A 171 -2.95 -14.36 -9.29
CA GLY A 171 -2.38 -13.01 -9.29
C GLY A 171 -3.28 -11.91 -9.87
N LEU A 172 -4.58 -12.16 -10.07
CA LEU A 172 -5.49 -11.19 -10.70
C LEU A 172 -5.75 -9.94 -9.84
N PHE A 173 -5.41 -9.96 -8.55
CA PHE A 173 -5.53 -8.81 -7.65
C PHE A 173 -4.20 -8.10 -7.38
N GLY A 174 -3.13 -8.45 -8.11
CA GLY A 174 -1.79 -7.91 -7.88
C GLY A 174 -1.18 -8.34 -6.54
N GLU A 175 -0.30 -7.51 -6.00
CA GLU A 175 0.39 -7.78 -4.73
C GLU A 175 -0.52 -7.49 -3.53
N LEU A 176 -1.21 -8.53 -3.07
CA LEU A 176 -2.09 -8.46 -1.89
C LEU A 176 -1.32 -8.41 -0.56
N PHE A 177 -0.03 -8.75 -0.56
CA PHE A 177 0.80 -8.87 0.64
C PHE A 177 2.05 -7.98 0.51
N PRO A 178 1.98 -6.72 0.97
CA PRO A 178 3.07 -5.76 0.78
C PRO A 178 4.41 -6.15 1.40
N TYR A 179 4.44 -7.10 2.33
CA TYR A 179 5.67 -7.75 2.81
C TYR A 179 6.62 -8.11 1.65
N ASN A 180 6.11 -8.71 0.58
CA ASN A 180 6.92 -9.15 -0.56
C ASN A 180 7.57 -8.00 -1.35
N MET A 181 7.12 -6.76 -1.15
CA MET A 181 7.62 -5.57 -1.83
C MET A 181 8.62 -4.78 -0.99
N ILE A 182 8.78 -5.10 0.29
CA ILE A 182 9.60 -4.34 1.22
C ILE A 182 11.04 -4.91 1.24
N ASP A 183 12.03 -4.03 1.06
CA ASP A 183 13.41 -4.35 1.39
C ASP A 183 13.59 -4.26 2.91
N HIS A 184 13.32 -5.36 3.62
CA HIS A 184 13.33 -5.39 5.08
C HIS A 184 14.67 -5.01 5.72
N LYS A 185 15.78 -5.15 4.99
CA LYS A 185 17.09 -4.71 5.48
C LYS A 185 17.19 -3.19 5.43
N LYS A 186 16.77 -2.56 4.35
CA LYS A 186 16.73 -1.09 4.26
C LYS A 186 15.68 -0.47 5.17
N ALA A 187 14.53 -1.13 5.32
CA ALA A 187 13.46 -0.68 6.19
C ALA A 187 13.88 -0.69 7.68
N SER A 188 14.93 -1.40 8.08
CA SER A 188 15.34 -1.52 9.48
C SER A 188 15.70 -0.18 10.17
N LYS A 189 16.14 0.82 9.41
CA LYS A 189 16.47 2.15 9.95
C LYS A 189 16.25 3.23 8.89
N VAL A 190 15.42 4.21 9.22
CA VAL A 190 15.10 5.31 8.30
C VAL A 190 15.24 6.63 9.06
N VAL A 191 16.06 7.54 8.54
CA VAL A 191 16.33 8.84 9.16
C VAL A 191 15.69 9.93 8.31
N ALA A 192 14.87 10.78 8.93
CA ALA A 192 14.32 11.95 8.26
C ALA A 192 15.35 13.07 8.15
N PRO A 193 15.28 13.91 7.10
CA PRO A 193 15.94 15.21 7.14
C PRO A 193 15.36 16.07 8.27
N PRO A 194 16.11 17.05 8.80
CA PRO A 194 15.60 17.97 9.82
C PRO A 194 14.30 18.62 9.38
N MET A 195 13.34 18.73 10.30
CA MET A 195 12.09 19.46 10.05
C MET A 195 12.40 20.95 9.91
N ALA A 196 12.51 21.40 8.66
CA ALA A 196 12.85 22.76 8.30
C ALA A 196 12.23 23.09 6.93
N ASP A 197 12.16 24.39 6.61
CA ASP A 197 11.66 24.88 5.31
C ASP A 197 12.71 24.66 4.21
N THR A 198 13.13 23.40 4.01
CA THR A 198 14.13 23.02 3.02
C THR A 198 13.52 22.08 1.96
N PRO A 199 14.06 22.09 0.72
CA PRO A 199 13.61 21.17 -0.32
C PRO A 199 13.72 19.70 0.09
N GLU A 200 14.72 19.33 0.91
CA GLU A 200 14.95 17.96 1.36
C GLU A 200 13.81 17.47 2.25
N TYR A 201 13.37 18.29 3.21
CA TYR A 201 12.22 17.97 4.05
C TYR A 201 10.92 17.98 3.25
N GLY A 202 10.75 18.93 2.32
CA GLY A 202 9.63 18.92 1.38
C GLY A 202 9.56 17.65 0.54
N HIS A 203 10.70 17.17 0.02
CA HIS A 203 10.79 15.90 -0.71
C HIS A 203 10.49 14.69 0.16
N TYR A 204 10.91 14.70 1.42
CA TYR A 204 10.57 13.65 2.38
C TYR A 204 9.05 13.60 2.61
N VAL A 205 8.43 14.73 2.95
CA VAL A 205 6.98 14.79 3.17
C VAL A 205 6.19 14.38 1.91
N ALA A 206 6.66 14.79 0.72
CA ALA A 206 6.05 14.39 -0.55
C ALA A 206 6.30 12.92 -0.90
N SER A 207 7.36 12.28 -0.40
CA SER A 207 7.59 10.84 -0.61
C SER A 207 6.82 9.96 0.37
N LEU A 208 6.35 10.52 1.49
CA LEU A 208 5.41 9.88 2.42
C LEU A 208 3.99 9.74 1.85
N GLU A 209 3.79 9.94 0.54
CA GLU A 209 2.52 9.86 -0.19
C GLU A 209 1.85 8.46 -0.11
N VAL A 210 1.27 8.13 1.05
CA VAL A 210 0.24 7.10 1.26
C VAL A 210 -1.06 7.47 0.50
N VAL A 211 -1.07 8.55 -0.28
CA VAL A 211 -2.27 9.16 -0.89
C VAL A 211 -2.34 8.98 -2.42
N LEU A 212 -1.25 8.67 -3.14
CA LEU A 212 -1.29 8.61 -4.62
C LEU A 212 -0.38 7.52 -5.22
N PRO A 213 -0.71 6.22 -5.09
CA PRO A 213 0.12 5.18 -5.69
C PRO A 213 0.05 5.12 -7.23
N VAL A 214 -0.86 5.88 -7.87
CA VAL A 214 -1.13 5.74 -9.32
C VAL A 214 -0.45 6.83 -10.17
N MET A 215 -0.24 8.05 -9.66
CA MET A 215 0.30 9.15 -10.47
C MET A 215 1.83 9.13 -10.57
N ALA A 216 2.54 8.72 -9.52
CA ALA A 216 4.01 8.76 -9.48
C ALA A 216 4.67 7.79 -10.48
N LYS A 217 4.14 6.56 -10.63
CA LYS A 217 4.63 5.60 -11.65
C LYS A 217 4.39 6.10 -13.07
N THR A 218 3.26 6.78 -13.30
CA THR A 218 2.89 7.35 -14.60
C THR A 218 3.77 8.54 -14.96
N LEU A 219 4.11 9.38 -13.98
CA LEU A 219 5.04 10.51 -14.15
C LEU A 219 6.48 10.06 -14.39
N ALA A 220 6.96 9.03 -13.69
CA ALA A 220 8.30 8.48 -13.92
C ALA A 220 8.46 7.88 -15.33
N ALA A 221 7.42 7.18 -15.82
CA ALA A 221 7.37 6.68 -17.19
C ALA A 221 7.31 7.81 -18.23
N ALA A 222 6.54 8.87 -17.96
CA ALA A 222 6.46 10.05 -18.83
C ALA A 222 7.81 10.80 -18.90
N ASN A 223 8.54 10.92 -17.80
CA ASN A 223 9.83 11.61 -17.77
C ASN A 223 10.93 10.83 -18.51
N HIS A 224 10.87 9.49 -18.47
CA HIS A 224 11.72 8.63 -19.30
C HIS A 224 11.40 8.76 -20.79
N LEU A 225 10.11 8.83 -21.14
CA LEU A 225 9.66 9.04 -22.52
C LEU A 225 10.08 10.42 -23.05
N ILE A 226 9.95 11.48 -22.25
CA ILE A 226 10.39 12.84 -22.60
C ILE A 226 11.92 12.90 -22.81
N ARG A 227 12.71 12.25 -21.95
CA ARG A 227 14.17 12.16 -22.12
C ARG A 227 14.57 11.34 -23.34
N PHE A 228 13.81 10.29 -23.66
CA PHE A 228 14.03 9.47 -24.85
C PHE A 228 13.71 10.25 -26.14
N LEU A 229 12.57 10.95 -26.17
CA LEU A 229 12.16 11.79 -27.31
C LEU A 229 13.13 12.95 -27.59
N ARG A 230 13.72 13.56 -26.55
CA ARG A 230 14.77 14.59 -26.70
C ARG A 230 16.11 14.06 -27.22
N ARG A 231 16.33 12.75 -27.22
CA ARG A 231 17.54 12.09 -27.75
C ARG A 231 17.34 11.50 -29.14
N CYS A 232 16.12 11.54 -29.69
CA CYS A 232 15.84 11.15 -31.06
C CYS A 232 16.23 12.28 -32.04
N PRO A 233 17.14 12.03 -33.00
CA PRO A 233 17.56 13.04 -33.98
C PRO A 233 16.44 13.47 -34.94
N ILE A 234 15.31 12.74 -34.98
CA ILE A 234 14.13 13.04 -35.79
C ILE A 234 13.34 14.25 -35.25
N PHE A 235 13.37 14.51 -33.94
CA PHE A 235 12.60 15.58 -33.30
C PHE A 235 13.37 16.91 -33.12
N LEU A 236 14.68 16.94 -33.41
CA LEU A 236 15.49 18.16 -33.33
C LEU A 236 15.20 19.17 -34.46
N LYS A 237 14.30 18.83 -35.41
CA LYS A 237 13.97 19.66 -36.58
C LYS A 237 12.62 20.38 -36.49
N ALA A 238 11.89 20.24 -35.39
CA ALA A 238 10.64 20.97 -35.14
C ALA A 238 10.88 22.17 -34.19
N GLU A 239 11.93 22.95 -34.44
CA GLU A 239 12.10 24.26 -33.83
C GLU A 239 11.43 25.27 -34.76
N ILE A 240 10.10 25.36 -34.64
CA ILE A 240 9.31 26.35 -35.37
C ILE A 240 9.69 27.73 -34.84
N GLN A 241 10.17 28.56 -35.76
CA GLN A 241 10.38 30.00 -35.60
C GLN A 241 9.23 30.66 -34.83
N VAL A 242 9.47 31.01 -33.58
CA VAL A 242 8.77 32.12 -32.90
C VAL A 242 9.80 33.24 -32.73
N ASN A 243 10.27 33.76 -33.86
CA ASN A 243 11.01 35.01 -33.96
C ASN A 243 10.44 35.77 -35.16
N GLY A 244 9.58 36.75 -34.87
CA GLY A 244 8.99 37.72 -35.78
C GLY A 244 8.33 38.84 -34.95
N PRO A 245 8.30 40.09 -35.45
CA PRO A 245 9.17 41.14 -34.95
C PRO A 245 8.55 42.01 -33.84
N ARG A 246 9.43 42.57 -32.99
CA ARG A 246 9.16 43.78 -32.21
C ARG A 246 8.86 44.94 -33.17
N SER A 247 7.65 45.47 -33.16
CA SER A 247 7.38 46.83 -33.59
C SER A 247 6.55 47.57 -32.55
N SER A 248 7.10 48.72 -32.20
CA SER A 248 6.61 49.77 -31.31
C SER A 248 5.26 50.32 -31.72
N LEU A 249 4.36 50.54 -30.75
CA LEU A 249 3.54 51.74 -30.70
C LEU A 249 3.40 52.18 -29.24
N ASN A 250 3.92 53.38 -29.01
CA ASN A 250 4.01 54.09 -27.75
C ASN A 250 2.84 55.09 -27.64
N LYS A 251 2.52 55.46 -26.40
CA LYS A 251 1.84 56.67 -25.93
C LYS A 251 0.29 56.74 -25.85
N SER A 252 -0.07 57.04 -24.59
CA SER A 252 -0.96 58.12 -24.11
C SER A 252 -2.47 57.90 -24.12
N SER A 253 -3.02 57.72 -22.92
CA SER A 253 -3.73 58.81 -22.22
C SER A 253 -3.98 58.40 -20.76
N GLY A 254 -3.56 59.25 -19.82
CA GLY A 254 -4.08 59.20 -18.46
C GLY A 254 -5.46 59.85 -18.41
N GLN A 255 -6.24 59.53 -17.38
CA GLN A 255 -7.12 60.46 -16.69
C GLN A 255 -7.58 59.87 -15.36
N GLU A 256 -7.22 60.63 -14.31
CA GLU A 256 -7.77 60.78 -12.95
C GLU A 256 -7.94 59.56 -12.03
#